data_AF-A0A067BSS1-F1
#
_entry.id   AF-A0A067BSS1-F1
#
_cell.length_a   1.000
_cell.length_b   1.000
_cell.length_c   1.000
_cell.angle_alpha   90.00
_cell.angle_beta   90.00
_cell.angle_gamma   90.00
#
_symmetry.space_group_name_H-M   'P 1'
#
loop_
_entity.id
_entity.type
_entity.pdbx_description
1 polymer ?
#
loop_
_entity_poly.entity_id
_entity_poly.type
_entity_poly.pdbx_seq_one_letter_code
_entity_poly.pdbx_strand_id
1 'polypeptide(L)'
;MVSAKIHPELSAYEAAVEMLHQSANYVYQSALAWHLQPQLAIDGVDGALSWPMTHYQSQQFAERYAHHCILPATCVRIANKAAWTSLLQTSLLPAVQKTLGVTSIRVGAVYSHLCVDAHGSSASLTPRPNIAYAFGTLLVTLPTSEEGGTMTVARGGHSTTQCPSPLTAQVLATFSDATITSAHITSRRRVVLVYALVAVDGDFVKVPPTRDAALAALTAIAERPPLRMQRIGVRIKTCDRCRIASFSDLGPQDVTLVDALLATGRFDVALVQLKAP
;
A
#
# COMPACT_ATOMS: atom_id res chain seq x y z
N MET A 1 -26.37 21.09 27.03
CA MET A 1 -25.66 20.08 26.23
C MET A 1 -26.68 19.09 25.69
N VAL A 2 -27.13 19.28 24.45
CA VAL A 2 -28.04 18.32 23.79
C VAL A 2 -27.16 17.24 23.16
N SER A 3 -27.26 16.03 23.69
CA SER A 3 -26.69 14.83 23.08
C SER A 3 -27.25 14.72 21.67
N ALA A 4 -26.42 14.92 20.64
CA ALA A 4 -26.80 14.64 19.27
C ALA A 4 -27.19 13.16 19.19
N LYS A 5 -28.49 12.88 19.03
CA LYS A 5 -28.97 11.54 18.75
C LYS A 5 -28.36 11.14 17.41
N ILE A 6 -27.35 10.26 17.44
CA ILE A 6 -26.95 9.51 16.25
C ILE A 6 -28.22 8.78 15.82
N HIS A 7 -28.82 9.18 14.70
CA HIS A 7 -29.99 8.48 14.18
C HIS A 7 -29.54 7.06 13.82
N PRO A 8 -30.01 6.01 14.52
CA PRO A 8 -29.55 4.64 14.27
C PRO A 8 -29.85 4.16 12.85
N GLU A 9 -30.78 4.82 12.16
CA GLU A 9 -31.10 4.56 10.76
C GLU A 9 -30.05 5.13 9.78
N LEU A 10 -29.33 6.18 10.17
CA LEU A 10 -28.21 6.75 9.39
C LEU A 10 -26.89 6.02 9.65
N SER A 11 -26.74 5.36 10.80
CA SER A 11 -25.48 4.73 11.19
C SER A 11 -25.03 3.63 10.21
N ALA A 12 -25.96 2.94 9.55
CA ALA A 12 -25.62 1.95 8.53
C ALA A 12 -24.96 2.60 7.30
N TYR A 13 -25.51 3.73 6.83
CA TYR A 13 -24.95 4.48 5.71
C TYR A 13 -23.62 5.13 6.08
N GLU A 14 -23.53 5.75 7.26
CA GLU A 14 -22.28 6.34 7.76
C GLU A 14 -21.18 5.28 7.89
N ALA A 15 -21.52 4.08 8.40
CA ALA A 15 -20.58 2.97 8.49
C ALA A 15 -20.12 2.49 7.09
N ALA A 16 -21.03 2.34 6.13
CA ALA A 16 -20.67 1.92 4.78
C ALA A 16 -19.80 2.96 4.04
N VAL A 17 -20.09 4.25 4.23
CA VAL A 17 -19.28 5.36 3.69
C VAL A 17 -17.90 5.38 4.36
N GLU A 18 -17.84 5.15 5.67
CA GLU A 18 -16.56 5.06 6.39
C GLU A 18 -15.74 3.85 5.95
N MET A 19 -16.39 2.69 5.71
CA MET A 19 -15.72 1.53 5.11
C MET A 19 -15.12 1.88 3.75
N LEU A 20 -15.85 2.62 2.91
CA LEU A 20 -15.35 3.06 1.61
C LEU A 20 -14.13 3.97 1.76
N HIS A 21 -14.16 4.96 2.66
CA HIS A 21 -13.00 5.82 2.91
C HIS A 21 -11.79 5.01 3.39
N GLN A 22 -11.99 4.09 4.34
CA GLN A 22 -10.93 3.24 4.87
C GLN A 22 -10.39 2.26 3.82
N SER A 23 -11.18 1.90 2.80
CA SER A 23 -10.74 0.98 1.75
C SER A 23 -9.56 1.46 0.92
N ALA A 24 -9.35 2.78 0.86
CA ALA A 24 -8.18 3.37 0.19
C ALA A 24 -6.87 3.15 0.98
N ASN A 25 -6.96 2.79 2.26
CA ASN A 25 -5.79 2.54 3.12
C ASN A 25 -5.27 1.11 2.92
N TYR A 26 -4.79 0.77 1.73
CA TYR A 26 -4.28 -0.59 1.43
C TYR A 26 -2.82 -0.64 0.99
N VAL A 27 -2.26 0.49 0.54
CA VAL A 27 -0.89 0.56 0.04
C VAL A 27 -0.23 1.84 0.51
N TYR A 28 1.01 1.71 0.96
CA TYR A 28 1.93 2.82 1.16
C TYR A 28 2.98 2.80 0.07
N GLN A 29 3.29 3.97 -0.49
CA GLN A 29 4.36 4.16 -1.46
C GLN A 29 5.16 5.41 -1.12
N SER A 30 6.49 5.33 -1.23
CA SER A 30 7.36 6.51 -1.10
C SER A 30 8.68 6.31 -1.83
N ALA A 31 9.33 7.41 -2.21
CA ALA A 31 10.72 7.40 -2.66
C ALA A 31 11.67 7.82 -1.52
N LEU A 32 12.76 7.09 -1.34
CA LEU A 32 13.83 7.41 -0.41
C LEU A 32 14.96 8.14 -1.13
N ALA A 33 15.43 9.23 -0.53
CA ALA A 33 16.61 9.94 -1.01
C ALA A 33 17.85 9.01 -1.00
N TRP A 34 18.75 9.22 -1.96
CA TRP A 34 19.92 8.38 -2.19
C TRP A 34 20.82 8.18 -0.95
N HIS A 35 20.88 9.15 -0.03
CA HIS A 35 21.69 9.06 1.19
C HIS A 35 21.02 8.29 2.33
N LEU A 36 19.73 7.96 2.19
CA LEU A 36 18.93 7.23 3.20
C LEU A 36 18.75 5.75 2.86
N GLN A 37 19.21 5.31 1.69
CA GLN A 37 19.04 3.93 1.23
C GLN A 37 19.94 2.95 2.00
N PRO A 38 19.53 1.67 2.13
CA PRO A 38 20.38 0.67 2.76
C PRO A 38 21.57 0.35 1.86
N GLN A 39 22.76 0.29 2.46
CA GLN A 39 24.00 -0.12 1.81
C GLN A 39 24.14 -1.62 2.03
N LEU A 40 24.11 -2.41 0.96
CA LEU A 40 24.15 -3.86 1.04
C LEU A 40 25.56 -4.38 0.83
N ALA A 41 25.95 -5.41 1.57
CA ALA A 41 27.08 -6.26 1.27
C ALA A 41 26.55 -7.70 1.16
N ILE A 42 27.00 -8.44 0.15
CA ILE A 42 26.57 -9.82 -0.10
C ILE A 42 27.78 -10.74 0.05
N ASP A 43 27.59 -11.87 0.71
CA ASP A 43 28.66 -12.84 0.89
C ASP A 43 29.24 -13.29 -0.47
N GLY A 44 30.55 -13.14 -0.65
CA GLY A 44 31.24 -13.48 -1.89
C GLY A 44 31.17 -12.42 -2.99
N VAL A 45 30.62 -11.23 -2.71
CA VAL A 45 30.74 -10.04 -3.57
C VAL A 45 31.52 -8.97 -2.82
N ASP A 46 32.53 -8.41 -3.47
CA ASP A 46 33.45 -7.51 -2.78
C ASP A 46 32.82 -6.15 -2.48
N GLY A 47 32.98 -5.74 -1.21
CA GLY A 47 32.57 -4.45 -0.70
C GLY A 47 31.05 -4.27 -0.57
N ALA A 48 30.64 -3.02 -0.32
CA ALA A 48 29.24 -2.64 -0.41
C ALA A 48 28.83 -2.52 -1.89
N LEU A 49 27.65 -3.03 -2.23
CA LEU A 49 27.08 -2.92 -3.56
C LEU A 49 26.86 -1.46 -3.94
N SER A 50 27.35 -1.10 -5.13
CA SER A 50 26.97 0.15 -5.78
C SER A 50 25.67 -0.04 -6.55
N TRP A 51 24.95 1.05 -6.80
CA TRP A 51 23.75 1.06 -7.62
C TRP A 51 23.94 2.10 -8.74
N PRO A 52 24.01 1.68 -10.02
CA PRO A 52 24.07 0.29 -10.48
C PRO A 52 25.34 -0.44 -10.00
N MET A 53 25.28 -1.78 -9.93
CA MET A 53 26.45 -2.60 -9.58
C MET A 53 27.58 -2.39 -10.59
N THR A 54 28.83 -2.38 -10.11
CA THR A 54 29.99 -2.37 -11.02
C THR A 54 30.03 -3.66 -11.84
N HIS A 55 30.77 -3.64 -12.96
CA HIS A 55 30.97 -4.84 -13.79
C HIS A 55 31.57 -5.99 -12.98
N TYR A 56 32.56 -5.69 -12.13
CA TYR A 56 33.22 -6.67 -11.26
C TYR A 56 32.25 -7.30 -10.25
N GLN A 57 31.46 -6.47 -9.54
CA GLN A 57 30.45 -6.96 -8.61
C GLN A 57 29.36 -7.77 -9.33
N SER A 58 28.99 -7.36 -10.54
CA SER A 58 28.01 -8.09 -11.36
C SER A 58 28.52 -9.46 -11.77
N GLN A 59 29.81 -9.59 -12.10
CA GLN A 59 30.45 -10.88 -12.41
C GLN A 59 30.51 -11.79 -11.18
N GLN A 60 31.01 -11.30 -10.04
CA GLN A 60 31.05 -12.08 -8.80
C GLN A 60 29.65 -12.55 -8.37
N PHE A 61 28.66 -11.65 -8.48
CA PHE A 61 27.27 -11.99 -8.20
C PHE A 61 26.75 -13.06 -9.17
N ALA A 62 27.01 -12.93 -10.47
CA ALA A 62 26.59 -13.92 -11.45
C ALA A 62 27.26 -15.28 -11.22
N GLU A 63 28.58 -15.32 -11.00
CA GLU A 63 29.31 -16.57 -10.75
C GLU A 63 28.77 -17.34 -9.54
N ARG A 64 28.36 -16.63 -8.49
CA ARG A 64 27.92 -17.25 -7.24
C ARG A 64 26.42 -17.44 -7.12
N TYR A 65 25.63 -16.57 -7.74
CA TYR A 65 24.18 -16.49 -7.56
C TYR A 65 23.39 -16.45 -8.88
N ALA A 66 23.97 -16.82 -10.03
CA ALA A 66 23.32 -16.75 -11.35
C ALA A 66 21.89 -17.29 -11.38
N HIS A 67 21.62 -18.38 -10.67
CA HIS A 67 20.33 -19.08 -10.64
C HIS A 67 19.42 -18.67 -9.47
N HIS A 68 19.88 -17.79 -8.58
CA HIS A 68 19.14 -17.40 -7.39
C HIS A 68 18.40 -16.08 -7.64
N CYS A 69 17.07 -16.16 -7.67
CA CYS A 69 16.20 -14.98 -7.60
C CYS A 69 16.02 -14.49 -6.15
N ILE A 70 16.23 -15.38 -5.17
CA ILE A 70 16.08 -15.13 -3.74
C ILE A 70 17.39 -15.49 -3.03
N LEU A 71 17.99 -14.51 -2.37
CA LEU A 71 19.14 -14.68 -1.49
C LEU A 71 18.68 -14.66 -0.04
N PRO A 72 18.93 -15.72 0.76
CA PRO A 72 18.56 -15.74 2.17
C PRO A 72 19.14 -14.55 2.93
N ALA A 73 18.42 -14.09 3.96
CA ALA A 73 18.86 -12.98 4.81
C ALA A 73 20.25 -13.19 5.44
N THR A 74 20.67 -14.44 5.64
CA THR A 74 21.99 -14.79 6.19
C THR A 74 23.15 -14.42 5.26
N CYS A 75 22.91 -14.31 3.95
CA CYS A 75 23.92 -13.98 2.95
C CYS A 75 24.04 -12.47 2.69
N VAL A 76 23.24 -11.65 3.39
CA VAL A 76 23.11 -10.21 3.12
C VAL A 76 23.31 -9.44 4.40
N ARG A 77 24.29 -8.52 4.39
CA ARG A 77 24.52 -7.55 5.45
C ARG A 77 24.13 -6.16 5.00
N ILE A 78 23.46 -5.43 5.88
CA ILE A 78 23.24 -3.99 5.71
C ILE A 78 24.41 -3.28 6.40
N ALA A 79 25.34 -2.73 5.61
CA ALA A 79 26.57 -2.10 6.12
C ALA A 79 26.26 -0.88 7.01
N ASN A 80 25.26 -0.07 6.64
CA ASN A 80 24.77 1.07 7.41
C ASN A 80 23.61 0.69 8.37
N LYS A 81 23.66 -0.50 8.98
CA LYS A 81 22.55 -1.07 9.79
C LYS A 81 21.95 -0.12 10.81
N ALA A 82 22.76 0.60 11.59
CA ALA A 82 22.27 1.49 12.64
C ALA A 82 21.43 2.65 12.06
N ALA A 83 21.95 3.34 11.04
CA ALA A 83 21.24 4.41 10.35
C ALA A 83 19.96 3.89 9.67
N TRP A 84 20.05 2.74 8.99
CA TRP A 84 18.90 2.12 8.33
C TRP A 84 17.81 1.69 9.32
N THR A 85 18.20 1.09 10.45
CA THR A 85 17.26 0.68 11.51
C THR A 85 16.59 1.90 12.13
N SER A 86 17.35 2.98 12.38
CA SER A 86 16.79 4.23 12.86
C SER A 86 15.74 4.78 11.88
N LEU A 87 16.07 4.88 10.59
CA LEU A 87 15.14 5.37 9.57
C LEU A 87 13.86 4.51 9.49
N LEU A 88 14.02 3.18 9.53
CA LEU A 88 12.89 2.25 9.54
C LEU A 88 11.96 2.54 10.72
N GLN A 89 12.51 2.66 11.93
CA GLN A 89 11.74 2.81 13.15
C GLN A 89 11.14 4.20 13.35
N THR A 90 11.88 5.27 13.01
CA THR A 90 11.47 6.65 13.31
C THR A 90 10.64 7.29 12.20
N SER A 91 10.77 6.81 10.96
CA SER A 91 10.19 7.49 9.81
C SER A 91 9.33 6.57 8.94
N LEU A 92 9.89 5.45 8.45
CA LEU A 92 9.17 4.60 7.50
C LEU A 92 8.02 3.84 8.13
N LEU A 93 8.24 3.11 9.22
CA LEU A 93 7.19 2.32 9.86
C LEU A 93 6.05 3.19 10.40
N PRO A 94 6.28 4.35 11.03
CA PRO A 94 5.21 5.26 11.39
C PRO A 94 4.40 5.76 10.19
N ALA A 95 5.05 6.05 9.05
CA ALA A 95 4.37 6.46 7.83
C ALA A 95 3.53 5.32 7.23
N VAL A 96 4.10 4.12 7.13
CA VAL A 96 3.40 2.89 6.70
C VAL A 96 2.19 2.65 7.58
N GLN A 97 2.37 2.68 8.90
CA GLN A 97 1.32 2.44 9.89
C GLN A 97 0.16 3.43 9.73
N LYS A 98 0.48 4.73 9.58
CA LYS A 98 -0.50 5.78 9.34
C LYS A 98 -1.26 5.58 8.04
N THR A 99 -0.57 5.31 6.93
CA THR A 99 -1.19 5.16 5.61
C THR A 99 -2.04 3.90 5.48
N LEU A 100 -1.62 2.80 6.11
CA LEU A 100 -2.40 1.56 6.14
C LEU A 100 -3.54 1.60 7.17
N GLY A 101 -3.72 2.70 7.92
CA GLY A 101 -4.78 2.82 8.92
C GLY A 101 -4.62 1.90 10.14
N VAL A 102 -3.41 1.39 10.38
CA VAL A 102 -3.12 0.47 11.49
C VAL A 102 -2.82 1.27 12.76
N THR A 103 -3.84 1.70 13.50
CA THR A 103 -3.66 2.67 14.59
C THR A 103 -3.50 2.05 15.98
N SER A 104 -3.91 0.79 16.16
CA SER A 104 -4.05 0.18 17.49
C SER A 104 -2.84 -0.60 17.98
N ILE A 105 -1.84 -0.86 17.13
CA ILE A 105 -0.70 -1.72 17.44
C ILE A 105 0.61 -1.07 17.05
N ARG A 106 1.72 -1.55 17.64
CA ARG A 106 3.05 -1.22 17.16
C ARG A 106 3.43 -2.11 15.98
N VAL A 107 3.78 -1.50 14.86
CA VAL A 107 4.24 -2.20 13.65
C VAL A 107 5.76 -2.36 13.67
N GLY A 108 6.23 -3.57 13.38
CA GLY A 108 7.64 -3.89 13.15
C GLY A 108 7.88 -4.37 11.72
N ALA A 109 9.14 -4.41 11.31
CA ALA A 109 9.56 -5.04 10.05
C ALA A 109 10.64 -6.08 10.32
N VAL A 110 10.39 -7.32 9.89
CA VAL A 110 11.34 -8.43 9.96
C VAL A 110 11.89 -8.69 8.57
N TYR A 111 13.20 -8.57 8.42
CA TYR A 111 13.87 -8.82 7.14
C TYR A 111 13.76 -10.30 6.75
N SER A 112 13.19 -10.56 5.58
CA SER A 112 12.93 -11.92 5.08
C SER A 112 14.09 -12.40 4.23
N HIS A 113 14.41 -11.67 3.15
CA HIS A 113 15.44 -12.02 2.16
C HIS A 113 15.70 -10.85 1.19
N LEU A 114 16.71 -11.00 0.35
CA LEU A 114 16.96 -10.13 -0.81
C LEU A 114 16.44 -10.82 -2.06
N CYS A 115 15.64 -10.11 -2.85
CA CYS A 115 15.25 -10.54 -4.18
C CYS A 115 16.16 -9.85 -5.20
N VAL A 116 16.72 -10.64 -6.12
CA VAL A 116 17.49 -10.16 -7.29
C VAL A 116 16.90 -10.78 -8.54
N ASP A 117 15.95 -10.07 -9.14
CA ASP A 117 15.04 -10.59 -10.15
C ASP A 117 15.37 -10.03 -11.54
N ALA A 118 15.46 -10.91 -12.53
CA ALA A 118 15.70 -10.56 -13.94
C ALA A 118 14.49 -10.82 -14.83
N HIS A 119 13.41 -11.40 -14.28
CA HIS A 119 12.28 -11.92 -15.06
C HIS A 119 10.95 -11.24 -14.68
N GLY A 120 10.81 -10.73 -13.47
CA GLY A 120 9.58 -10.13 -12.98
C GLY A 120 8.69 -11.13 -12.24
N SER A 121 9.26 -11.95 -11.36
CA SER A 121 8.49 -12.89 -10.55
C SER A 121 7.92 -12.20 -9.31
N SER A 122 6.60 -12.30 -9.08
CA SER A 122 5.98 -11.81 -7.85
C SER A 122 6.19 -12.75 -6.66
N ALA A 123 6.47 -14.04 -6.90
CA ALA A 123 6.68 -15.02 -5.84
C ALA A 123 7.87 -14.64 -4.95
N SER A 124 8.92 -14.04 -5.53
CA SER A 124 10.10 -13.55 -4.81
C SER A 124 9.89 -12.21 -4.10
N LEU A 125 8.70 -11.61 -4.20
CA LEU A 125 8.33 -10.39 -3.48
C LEU A 125 7.52 -10.69 -2.22
N THR A 126 7.21 -11.97 -1.95
CA THR A 126 6.41 -12.37 -0.78
C THR A 126 7.34 -12.77 0.37
N PRO A 127 7.15 -12.26 1.60
CA PRO A 127 7.93 -12.69 2.75
C PRO A 127 7.80 -14.19 3.00
N ARG A 128 8.79 -14.79 3.71
CA ARG A 128 8.72 -16.21 4.03
C ARG A 128 7.56 -16.48 4.99
N PRO A 129 6.83 -17.60 4.83
CA PRO A 129 5.59 -17.84 5.57
C PRO A 129 5.80 -18.14 7.07
N ASN A 130 7.03 -18.39 7.51
CA ASN A 130 7.36 -18.76 8.88
C ASN A 130 7.59 -17.58 9.83
N ILE A 131 7.31 -16.35 9.40
CA ILE A 131 7.46 -15.16 10.25
C ILE A 131 6.18 -14.97 11.05
N ALA A 132 6.26 -15.18 12.38
CA ALA A 132 5.13 -15.05 13.28
C ALA A 132 4.57 -13.62 13.28
N TYR A 133 3.26 -13.50 13.46
CA TYR A 133 2.52 -12.22 13.54
C TYR A 133 2.64 -11.33 12.30
N ALA A 134 3.05 -11.90 11.17
CA ALA A 134 3.09 -11.18 9.90
C ALA A 134 1.66 -10.87 9.41
N PHE A 135 1.43 -9.61 9.05
CA PHE A 135 0.14 -9.14 8.52
C PHE A 135 0.28 -8.43 7.17
N GLY A 136 1.51 -8.20 6.73
CA GLY A 136 1.78 -7.49 5.49
C GLY A 136 3.21 -7.66 5.00
N THR A 137 3.47 -6.96 3.90
CA THR A 137 4.75 -6.96 3.21
C THR A 137 5.26 -5.53 3.11
N LEU A 138 6.56 -5.35 3.33
CA LEU A 138 7.29 -4.11 3.05
C LEU A 138 8.43 -4.44 2.08
N LEU A 139 8.41 -3.78 0.93
CA LEU A 139 9.40 -3.89 -0.12
C LEU A 139 10.21 -2.60 -0.17
N VAL A 140 11.53 -2.75 -0.28
CA VAL A 140 12.44 -1.65 -0.58
C VAL A 140 13.21 -2.00 -1.85
N THR A 141 12.72 -1.47 -2.97
CA THR A 141 13.35 -1.62 -4.29
C THR A 141 14.49 -0.61 -4.38
N LEU A 142 15.71 -1.11 -4.57
CA LEU A 142 16.89 -0.26 -4.69
C LEU A 142 16.92 0.46 -6.05
N PRO A 143 17.70 1.54 -6.18
CA PRO A 143 17.77 2.26 -7.44
C PRO A 143 18.26 1.35 -8.57
N THR A 144 17.44 1.18 -9.61
CA THR A 144 17.80 0.45 -10.82
C THR A 144 17.27 1.20 -12.04
N SER A 145 18.01 1.11 -13.14
CA SER A 145 17.60 1.64 -14.45
C SER A 145 17.04 0.54 -15.34
N GLU A 146 16.24 -0.36 -14.76
CA GLU A 146 15.62 -1.46 -15.50
C GLU A 146 14.49 -0.96 -16.39
N GLU A 147 14.32 -1.60 -17.54
CA GLU A 147 13.11 -1.47 -18.35
C GLU A 147 12.13 -2.58 -17.96
N GLY A 148 10.86 -2.21 -17.83
CA GLY A 148 9.83 -3.10 -17.29
C GLY A 148 9.84 -3.11 -15.76
N GLY A 149 9.50 -4.25 -15.15
CA GLY A 149 9.59 -4.42 -13.69
C GLY A 149 8.59 -3.61 -12.85
N THR A 150 7.66 -2.87 -13.46
CA THR A 150 6.56 -2.18 -12.76
C THR A 150 5.83 -3.15 -11.85
N MET A 151 5.74 -2.81 -10.58
CA MET A 151 4.99 -3.57 -9.60
C MET A 151 3.57 -3.03 -9.50
N THR A 152 2.58 -3.90 -9.46
CA THR A 152 1.19 -3.53 -9.23
C THR A 152 0.72 -4.19 -7.94
N VAL A 153 0.09 -3.41 -7.07
CA VAL A 153 -0.55 -3.89 -5.85
C VAL A 153 -2.04 -3.73 -6.00
N ALA A 154 -2.78 -4.83 -5.95
CA ALA A 154 -4.23 -4.84 -5.99
C ALA A 154 -4.80 -5.39 -4.68
N ARG A 155 -5.84 -4.75 -4.15
CA ARG A 155 -6.56 -5.23 -2.98
C ARG A 155 -8.03 -4.82 -3.04
N GLY A 156 -8.92 -5.81 -3.11
CA GLY A 156 -10.37 -5.65 -2.96
C GLY A 156 -10.97 -4.47 -3.70
N GLY A 157 -10.79 -4.45 -5.02
CA GLY A 157 -11.32 -3.43 -5.93
C GLY A 157 -10.41 -2.23 -6.21
N HIS A 158 -9.30 -2.07 -5.47
CA HIS A 158 -8.30 -1.04 -5.73
C HIS A 158 -7.02 -1.61 -6.35
N SER A 159 -6.30 -0.77 -7.11
CA SER A 159 -5.02 -1.11 -7.73
C SER A 159 -4.12 0.11 -7.84
N THR A 160 -2.84 -0.04 -7.50
CA THR A 160 -1.81 0.99 -7.66
C THR A 160 -0.54 0.40 -8.24
N THR A 161 0.12 1.15 -9.12
CA THR A 161 1.40 0.78 -9.71
C THR A 161 2.55 1.52 -9.04
N GLN A 162 3.72 0.89 -8.99
CA GLN A 162 4.98 1.50 -8.62
C GLN A 162 6.00 1.23 -9.72
N CYS A 163 6.58 2.30 -10.25
CA CYS A 163 7.62 2.21 -11.25
C CYS A 163 9.01 2.17 -10.59
N PRO A 164 9.97 1.41 -11.14
CA PRO A 164 11.38 1.51 -10.74
C PRO A 164 11.94 2.93 -10.91
N SER A 165 12.97 3.26 -10.14
CA SER A 165 13.65 4.56 -10.24
C SER A 165 15.17 4.36 -10.27
N PRO A 166 15.90 5.03 -11.17
CA PRO A 166 17.36 4.93 -11.22
C PRO A 166 18.06 5.77 -10.14
N LEU A 167 17.34 6.66 -9.46
CA LEU A 167 17.92 7.65 -8.54
C LEU A 167 17.57 7.42 -7.07
N THR A 168 16.43 6.79 -6.81
CA THR A 168 15.85 6.72 -5.46
C THR A 168 15.33 5.33 -5.18
N ALA A 169 15.56 4.83 -3.96
CA ALA A 169 14.96 3.56 -3.56
C ALA A 169 13.44 3.75 -3.41
N GLN A 170 12.66 2.85 -3.98
CA GLN A 170 11.21 2.86 -3.88
C GLN A 170 10.75 1.96 -2.74
N VAL A 171 9.92 2.49 -1.87
CA VAL A 171 9.31 1.76 -0.76
C VAL A 171 7.87 1.47 -1.10
N LEU A 172 7.44 0.24 -0.84
CA LEU A 172 6.07 -0.19 -1.01
C LEU A 172 5.67 -1.07 0.15
N ALA A 173 4.55 -0.77 0.81
CA ALA A 173 4.03 -1.60 1.87
C ALA A 173 2.53 -1.87 1.68
N THR A 174 2.10 -3.09 1.98
CA THR A 174 0.70 -3.51 1.82
C THR A 174 0.37 -4.69 2.74
N PHE A 175 -0.91 -5.05 2.83
CA PHE A 175 -1.40 -6.18 3.61
C PHE A 175 -1.14 -7.52 2.91
N SER A 176 -1.12 -8.61 3.68
CA SER A 176 -0.89 -9.96 3.16
C SER A 176 -2.00 -10.49 2.25
N ASP A 177 -3.21 -9.92 2.34
CA ASP A 177 -4.34 -10.22 1.45
C ASP A 177 -4.30 -9.43 0.14
N ALA A 178 -3.35 -8.50 -0.03
CA ALA A 178 -3.12 -7.80 -1.29
C ALA A 178 -2.35 -8.68 -2.27
N THR A 179 -2.70 -8.58 -3.55
CA THR A 179 -1.99 -9.25 -4.64
C THR A 179 -0.91 -8.33 -5.19
N ILE A 180 0.34 -8.77 -5.13
CA ILE A 180 1.47 -8.10 -5.77
C ILE A 180 1.75 -8.81 -7.10
N THR A 181 1.75 -8.07 -8.19
CA THR A 181 2.20 -8.54 -9.50
C THR A 181 3.38 -7.73 -9.98
N SER A 182 4.18 -8.31 -10.86
CA SER A 182 5.34 -7.65 -11.47
C SER A 182 5.24 -7.80 -12.97
N ALA A 183 5.39 -6.70 -13.69
CA ALA A 183 5.64 -6.75 -15.12
C ALA A 183 6.97 -7.47 -15.41
N HIS A 184 7.09 -8.02 -16.61
CA HIS A 184 8.33 -8.64 -17.07
C HIS A 184 9.46 -7.61 -17.06
N ILE A 185 10.65 -8.03 -16.62
CA ILE A 185 11.86 -7.20 -16.65
C ILE A 185 12.58 -7.49 -17.98
N THR A 186 12.73 -6.47 -18.82
CA THR A 186 13.30 -6.64 -20.16
C THR A 186 14.79 -6.32 -20.20
N SER A 187 15.32 -5.62 -19.21
CA SER A 187 16.74 -5.36 -19.08
C SER A 187 17.20 -5.24 -17.62
N ARG A 188 18.44 -5.65 -17.36
CA ARG A 188 19.09 -5.62 -16.03
C ARG A 188 18.35 -6.48 -14.99
N ARG A 189 18.52 -6.15 -13.72
CA ARG A 189 17.97 -6.88 -12.58
C ARG A 189 17.40 -5.89 -11.58
N ARG A 190 16.24 -6.23 -11.04
CA ARG A 190 15.62 -5.56 -9.91
C ARG A 190 16.18 -6.11 -8.62
N VAL A 191 16.55 -5.22 -7.70
CA VAL A 191 16.99 -5.61 -6.36
C VAL A 191 16.02 -5.08 -5.33
N VAL A 192 15.40 -5.98 -4.56
CA VAL A 192 14.37 -5.66 -3.58
C VAL A 192 14.72 -6.28 -2.24
N LEU A 193 14.77 -5.48 -1.18
CA LEU A 193 14.72 -6.02 0.17
C LEU A 193 13.27 -6.34 0.52
N VAL A 194 13.00 -7.59 0.90
CA VAL A 194 11.68 -8.06 1.28
C VAL A 194 11.61 -8.17 2.80
N TYR A 195 10.64 -7.49 3.40
CA TYR A 195 10.34 -7.52 4.83
C TYR A 195 8.91 -8.00 5.05
N ALA A 196 8.69 -8.77 6.12
CA ALA A 196 7.36 -8.97 6.68
C ALA A 196 7.04 -7.81 7.63
N LEU A 197 5.87 -7.22 7.49
CA LEU A 197 5.29 -6.33 8.49
C LEU A 197 4.67 -7.18 9.58
N VAL A 198 5.06 -6.95 10.84
CA VAL A 198 4.65 -7.77 11.99
C VAL A 198 4.00 -6.92 13.06
N ALA A 199 3.01 -7.49 13.76
CA ALA A 199 2.49 -6.91 15.00
C ALA A 199 3.47 -7.21 16.14
N VAL A 200 4.12 -6.19 16.68
CA VAL A 200 5.18 -6.38 17.70
C VAL A 200 4.61 -6.89 19.01
N ASP A 201 3.39 -6.46 19.35
CA ASP A 201 2.74 -6.79 20.62
C ASP A 201 1.92 -8.11 20.54
N GLY A 202 1.98 -8.84 19.41
CA GLY A 202 1.30 -10.13 19.23
C GLY A 202 -0.23 -10.03 19.02
N ASP A 203 -0.78 -8.83 18.98
CA ASP A 203 -2.22 -8.57 18.80
C ASP A 203 -2.72 -8.78 17.36
N PHE A 204 -4.03 -8.98 17.23
CA PHE A 204 -4.71 -9.02 15.93
C PHE A 204 -4.68 -7.65 15.23
N VAL A 205 -4.21 -7.63 13.98
CA VAL A 205 -4.22 -6.41 13.16
C VAL A 205 -5.61 -6.22 12.59
N LYS A 206 -6.28 -5.13 12.98
CA LYS A 206 -7.54 -4.72 12.35
C LYS A 206 -7.25 -4.20 10.95
N VAL A 207 -7.39 -5.07 9.96
CA VAL A 207 -7.21 -4.71 8.55
C VAL A 207 -8.38 -3.85 8.08
N PRO A 208 -8.15 -2.73 7.37
CA PRO A 208 -9.20 -1.93 6.78
C PRO A 208 -10.10 -2.74 5.82
N PRO A 209 -11.41 -2.43 5.77
CA PRO A 209 -12.34 -3.07 4.84
C PRO A 209 -11.93 -2.84 3.39
N THR A 210 -12.35 -3.71 2.48
CA THR A 210 -12.11 -3.54 1.04
C THR A 210 -13.18 -2.67 0.39
N ARG A 211 -12.94 -2.18 -0.84
CA ARG A 211 -13.96 -1.47 -1.61
C ARG A 211 -15.14 -2.39 -1.88
N ASP A 212 -14.87 -3.65 -2.23
CA ASP A 212 -15.89 -4.67 -2.46
C ASP A 212 -16.77 -4.90 -1.22
N ALA A 213 -16.18 -4.90 -0.01
CA ALA A 213 -16.94 -5.00 1.24
C ALA A 213 -17.83 -3.76 1.47
N ALA A 214 -17.33 -2.56 1.16
CA ALA A 214 -18.13 -1.34 1.23
C ALA A 214 -19.29 -1.35 0.22
N LEU A 215 -19.06 -1.81 -1.02
CA LEU A 215 -20.10 -1.98 -2.05
C LEU A 215 -21.15 -3.03 -1.64
N ALA A 216 -20.71 -4.13 -1.02
CA ALA A 216 -21.61 -5.14 -0.49
C ALA A 216 -22.49 -4.57 0.64
N ALA A 217 -21.91 -3.76 1.55
CA ALA A 217 -22.67 -3.09 2.60
C ALA A 217 -23.70 -2.09 2.02
N LEU A 218 -23.30 -1.27 1.03
CA LEU A 218 -24.21 -0.35 0.34
C LEU A 218 -25.33 -1.10 -0.39
N THR A 219 -25.02 -2.19 -1.07
CA THR A 219 -26.01 -3.06 -1.74
C THR A 219 -27.00 -3.64 -0.73
N ALA A 220 -26.52 -4.17 0.39
CA ALA A 220 -27.37 -4.73 1.44
C ALA A 220 -28.33 -3.68 2.04
N ILE A 221 -27.84 -2.44 2.23
CA ILE A 221 -28.66 -1.32 2.68
C ILE A 221 -29.73 -0.99 1.64
N ALA A 222 -29.41 -0.98 0.35
CA ALA A 222 -30.39 -0.70 -0.71
C ALA A 222 -31.45 -1.80 -0.84
N GLU A 223 -31.10 -3.06 -0.59
CA GLU A 223 -32.05 -4.18 -0.59
C GLU A 223 -32.99 -4.18 0.62
N ARG A 224 -32.54 -3.61 1.75
CA ARG A 224 -33.34 -3.48 2.98
C ARG A 224 -33.17 -2.08 3.57
N PRO A 225 -33.79 -1.05 2.98
CA PRO A 225 -33.58 0.33 3.40
C PRO A 225 -34.02 0.54 4.85
N PRO A 226 -33.13 1.02 5.74
CA PRO A 226 -33.47 1.26 7.15
C PRO A 226 -34.33 2.51 7.34
N LEU A 227 -34.30 3.43 6.36
CA LEU A 227 -35.05 4.69 6.40
C LEU A 227 -36.41 4.53 5.72
N ARG A 228 -37.45 5.10 6.35
CA ARG A 228 -38.78 5.23 5.74
C ARG A 228 -38.76 6.14 4.51
N MET A 229 -37.92 7.17 4.51
CA MET A 229 -37.65 8.02 3.36
C MET A 229 -36.32 7.61 2.74
N GLN A 230 -36.36 7.06 1.52
CA GLN A 230 -35.17 6.57 0.80
C GLN A 230 -34.40 7.72 0.13
N ARG A 231 -34.10 8.76 0.90
CA ARG A 231 -33.35 9.95 0.45
C ARG A 231 -32.35 10.32 1.53
N ILE A 232 -31.09 10.44 1.14
CA ILE A 232 -29.99 10.78 2.04
C ILE A 232 -29.18 11.89 1.40
N GLY A 233 -28.94 12.94 2.19
CA GLY A 233 -28.02 14.00 1.80
C GLY A 233 -26.65 13.73 2.41
N VAL A 234 -25.62 13.69 1.58
CA VAL A 234 -24.22 13.71 2.02
C VAL A 234 -23.66 15.09 1.73
N ARG A 235 -23.07 15.72 2.75
CA ARG A 235 -22.42 17.02 2.57
C ARG A 235 -21.08 16.82 1.86
N ILE A 236 -20.91 17.50 0.73
CA ILE A 236 -19.67 17.53 -0.04
C ILE A 236 -18.59 18.25 0.79
N LYS A 237 -17.48 17.57 1.06
CA LYS A 237 -16.44 18.05 1.99
C LYS A 237 -15.39 18.94 1.32
N THR A 238 -15.17 18.76 0.03
CA THR A 238 -14.06 19.37 -0.71
C THR A 238 -14.58 20.39 -1.71
N CYS A 239 -14.30 21.68 -1.50
CA CYS A 239 -14.50 22.67 -2.56
C CYS A 239 -13.63 23.92 -2.34
N ASP A 240 -12.44 23.93 -2.95
CA ASP A 240 -11.58 25.13 -3.03
C ASP A 240 -12.13 26.19 -3.99
N ARG A 241 -13.13 25.83 -4.81
CA ARG A 241 -13.81 26.71 -5.75
C ARG A 241 -15.26 26.87 -5.37
N CYS A 242 -15.67 28.10 -5.04
CA CYS A 242 -17.07 28.40 -4.75
C CYS A 242 -17.99 27.96 -5.91
N ARG A 243 -18.97 27.10 -5.57
CA ARG A 243 -20.05 26.53 -6.40
C ARG A 243 -19.67 25.30 -7.22
N ILE A 244 -20.17 24.16 -6.77
CA ILE A 244 -20.25 22.89 -7.50
C ILE A 244 -21.42 23.00 -8.48
N ALA A 245 -21.14 23.00 -9.78
CA ALA A 245 -22.17 23.02 -10.82
C ALA A 245 -22.38 21.64 -11.44
N SER A 246 -21.39 20.76 -11.34
CA SER A 246 -21.36 19.46 -12.00
C SER A 246 -20.59 18.41 -11.19
N PHE A 247 -20.76 17.13 -11.53
CA PHE A 247 -20.02 16.03 -10.89
C PHE A 247 -18.51 16.11 -11.14
N SER A 248 -18.06 16.77 -12.21
CA SER A 248 -16.62 16.99 -12.47
C SER A 248 -15.96 18.00 -11.52
N ASP A 249 -16.76 18.76 -10.77
CA ASP A 249 -16.25 19.71 -9.77
C ASP A 249 -16.01 19.07 -8.40
N LEU A 250 -16.33 17.79 -8.23
CA LEU A 250 -16.19 17.06 -6.98
C LEU A 250 -14.72 16.76 -6.64
N GLY A 251 -14.39 16.86 -5.36
CA GLY A 251 -13.10 16.40 -4.86
C GLY A 251 -12.97 14.86 -4.90
N PRO A 252 -11.75 14.31 -4.80
CA PRO A 252 -11.51 12.87 -4.95
C PRO A 252 -12.33 11.97 -4.01
N GLN A 253 -12.57 12.41 -2.76
CA GLN A 253 -13.38 11.67 -1.80
C GLN A 253 -14.84 11.57 -2.24
N ASP A 254 -15.40 12.70 -2.69
CA ASP A 254 -16.79 12.79 -3.11
C ASP A 254 -17.01 12.04 -4.43
N VAL A 255 -16.06 12.13 -5.39
CA VAL A 255 -16.08 11.30 -6.62
C VAL A 255 -16.08 9.82 -6.28
N THR A 256 -15.19 9.38 -5.37
CA THR A 256 -15.11 7.96 -4.97
C THR A 256 -16.43 7.45 -4.39
N LEU A 257 -17.12 8.28 -3.60
CA LEU A 257 -18.44 7.95 -3.07
C LEU A 257 -19.49 7.82 -4.17
N VAL A 258 -19.56 8.78 -5.10
CA VAL A 258 -20.49 8.74 -6.23
C VAL A 258 -20.25 7.49 -7.08
N ASP A 259 -19.00 7.22 -7.44
CA ASP A 259 -18.63 6.03 -8.22
C ASP A 259 -19.03 4.73 -7.51
N ALA A 260 -18.85 4.66 -6.18
CA ALA A 260 -19.24 3.50 -5.41
C ALA A 260 -20.77 3.31 -5.37
N LEU A 261 -21.53 4.39 -5.18
CA LEU A 261 -23.00 4.34 -5.21
C LEU A 261 -23.50 3.88 -6.58
N LEU A 262 -22.97 4.46 -7.67
CA LEU A 262 -23.33 4.08 -9.04
C LEU A 262 -22.93 2.64 -9.36
N ALA A 263 -21.77 2.18 -8.90
CA ALA A 263 -21.29 0.81 -9.13
C ALA A 263 -22.21 -0.26 -8.51
N THR A 264 -22.99 0.06 -7.49
CA THR A 264 -23.98 -0.88 -6.94
C THR A 264 -25.16 -1.13 -7.89
N GLY A 265 -25.45 -0.18 -8.80
CA GLY A 265 -26.66 -0.19 -9.62
C GLY A 265 -27.97 -0.05 -8.83
N ARG A 266 -27.92 0.36 -7.56
CA ARG A 266 -29.08 0.45 -6.66
C ARG A 266 -29.43 1.87 -6.22
N PHE A 267 -28.57 2.85 -6.50
CA PHE A 267 -28.76 4.24 -6.08
C PHE A 267 -28.85 5.18 -7.28
N ASP A 268 -29.82 6.08 -7.23
CA ASP A 268 -29.83 7.29 -8.05
C ASP A 268 -29.08 8.41 -7.30
N VAL A 269 -28.15 9.09 -7.98
CA VAL A 269 -27.32 10.13 -7.39
C VAL A 269 -27.60 11.47 -8.09
N ALA A 270 -27.85 12.51 -7.30
CA ALA A 270 -28.07 13.87 -7.80
C ALA A 270 -27.31 14.90 -6.95
N LEU A 271 -26.79 15.94 -7.60
CA LEU A 271 -26.25 17.11 -6.92
C LEU A 271 -27.40 18.07 -6.57
N VAL A 272 -27.49 18.46 -5.31
CA VAL A 272 -28.56 19.33 -4.81
C VAL A 272 -27.96 20.55 -4.13
N GLN A 273 -28.32 21.74 -4.62
CA GLN A 273 -28.01 22.99 -3.94
C GLN A 273 -29.15 23.33 -2.97
N LEU A 274 -28.85 23.31 -1.68
CA LEU A 274 -29.79 23.78 -0.66
C LEU A 274 -29.80 25.31 -0.69
N LYS A 275 -30.99 25.92 -0.91
CA LYS A 275 -31.18 27.34 -0.62
C LYS A 275 -31.01 27.53 0.88
N ALA A 276 -30.16 28.47 1.29
CA ALA A 276 -30.11 28.90 2.68
C ALA A 276 -31.51 29.43 3.07
N PRO A 277 -31.97 29.16 4.31
CA PRO A 277 -33.24 29.70 4.80
C PRO A 277 -33.23 31.23 4.84
#